data_AF-A0A349B2A3-F1
#
_entry.id   AF-A0A349B2A3-F1
#
_cell.length_a   1.000
_cell.length_b   1.000
_cell.length_c   1.000
_cell.angle_alpha   90.00
_cell.angle_beta   90.00
_cell.angle_gamma   90.00
#
_symmetry.space_group_name_H-M   'P 1'
#
loop_
_entity.id
_entity.type
_entity.pdbx_description
1 polymer ?
#
loop_
_entity_poly.entity_id
_entity_poly.type
_entity_poly.pdbx_seq_one_letter_code
_entity_poly.pdbx_strand_id
1 'polypeptide(L)'
;ADEKARLVDEISADVIGYGPITALLEDPDVTEIMCNDTTGVWVERRGLLEETEVSFSDEAALRRVIDRIVSAIGRRVDESSPMVDARLPDGSR
;
A
#
# COMPACT_ATOMS: atom_id res chain seq x y z
N ALA A 1 4.60 24.34 11.48
CA ALA A 1 5.87 23.69 11.08
C ALA A 1 5.60 22.29 10.51
N ASP A 2 4.47 21.68 10.87
CA ASP A 2 4.07 20.32 10.50
C ASP A 2 3.66 20.13 9.03
N GLU A 3 3.15 21.17 8.37
CA GLU A 3 2.65 21.03 6.99
C GLU A 3 3.76 20.76 5.98
N LYS A 4 4.92 21.39 6.16
CA LYS A 4 6.10 21.12 5.33
C LYS A 4 6.68 19.72 5.59
N ALA A 5 6.58 19.22 6.83
CA ALA A 5 7.01 17.87 7.17
C ALA A 5 6.10 16.82 6.54
N ARG A 6 4.77 17.00 6.62
CA ARG A 6 3.79 16.13 5.95
C ARG A 6 3.99 16.10 4.44
N LEU A 7 4.19 17.24 3.81
CA LEU A 7 4.48 17.32 2.36
C LEU A 7 5.77 16.58 1.99
N VAL A 8 6.80 16.65 2.84
CA VAL A 8 8.06 15.94 2.60
C VAL A 8 7.90 14.44 2.82
N ASP A 9 7.15 14.00 3.82
CA ASP A 9 6.84 12.59 4.06
C ASP A 9 5.96 12.01 2.94
N GLU A 10 4.99 12.77 2.45
CA GLU A 10 4.11 12.37 1.34
C GLU A 10 4.91 12.23 0.02
N ILE A 11 5.79 13.18 -0.28
CA ILE A 11 6.71 13.09 -1.43
C ILE A 11 7.72 11.94 -1.24
N SER A 12 8.20 11.72 -0.03
CA SER A 12 9.16 10.63 0.25
C SER A 12 8.49 9.26 0.18
N ALA A 13 7.23 9.14 0.61
CA ALA A 13 6.42 7.93 0.48
C ALA A 13 6.13 7.61 -0.99
N ASP A 14 5.93 8.62 -1.84
CA ASP A 14 5.76 8.44 -3.29
C ASP A 14 7.07 8.03 -4.00
N VAL A 15 8.19 8.63 -3.60
CA VAL A 15 9.50 8.41 -4.26
C VAL A 15 10.23 7.17 -3.74
N ILE A 16 10.06 6.81 -2.46
CA ILE A 16 10.84 5.76 -1.76
C ILE A 16 9.94 4.68 -1.13
N GLY A 17 8.73 5.01 -0.70
CA GLY A 17 7.80 4.11 -0.01
C GLY A 17 6.81 3.36 -0.92
N TYR A 18 5.69 2.93 -0.36
CA TYR A 18 4.57 2.29 -1.08
C TYR A 18 3.49 3.31 -1.46
N GLY A 19 3.83 4.60 -1.56
CA GLY A 19 2.87 5.67 -1.82
C GLY A 19 1.90 5.84 -0.65
N PRO A 20 0.59 6.08 -0.91
CA PRO A 20 -0.35 6.50 0.10
C PRO A 20 -0.75 5.39 1.09
N ILE A 21 -0.42 4.12 0.79
CA ILE A 21 -0.63 3.00 1.71
C ILE A 21 0.47 2.87 2.77
N THR A 22 1.57 3.64 2.66
CA THR A 22 2.69 3.57 3.62
C THR A 22 2.22 3.83 5.05
N ALA A 23 1.34 4.81 5.25
CA ALA A 23 0.79 5.12 6.57
C ALA A 23 -0.08 3.99 7.14
N LEU A 24 -0.75 3.21 6.29
CA LEU A 24 -1.54 2.04 6.71
C LEU A 24 -0.64 0.86 7.07
N LEU A 25 0.48 0.68 6.37
CA LEU A 25 1.47 -0.37 6.66
C LEU A 25 2.22 -0.11 7.97
N GLU A 26 2.45 1.16 8.32
CA GLU A 26 3.10 1.55 9.57
C GLU A 26 2.17 1.47 10.78
N ASP A 27 0.86 1.27 10.57
CA ASP A 27 -0.13 1.23 11.62
C ASP A 27 -0.22 -0.17 12.27
N PRO A 28 0.14 -0.30 13.57
CA PRO A 28 0.20 -1.60 14.23
C PRO A 28 -1.18 -2.22 14.52
N ASP A 29 -2.27 -1.44 14.43
CA ASP A 29 -3.64 -1.96 14.57
C ASP A 29 -4.16 -2.55 13.24
N VAL A 30 -3.51 -2.28 12.11
CA VAL A 30 -3.87 -2.83 10.79
C VAL A 30 -3.30 -4.23 10.62
N THR A 31 -4.17 -5.19 10.29
CA THR A 31 -3.78 -6.59 10.06
C THR A 31 -3.82 -6.98 8.59
N GLU A 32 -4.67 -6.33 7.80
CA GLU A 32 -4.83 -6.58 6.37
C GLU A 32 -5.17 -5.27 5.66
N ILE A 33 -4.60 -5.06 4.46
CA ILE A 33 -4.93 -3.93 3.57
C ILE A 33 -5.48 -4.51 2.27
N MET A 34 -6.71 -4.12 1.93
CA MET A 34 -7.40 -4.54 0.72
C MET A 34 -7.57 -3.35 -0.20
N CYS A 35 -7.14 -3.49 -1.46
CA CYS A 35 -7.29 -2.47 -2.48
C CYS A 35 -8.02 -3.04 -3.69
N ASN A 36 -9.27 -2.63 -3.91
CA ASN A 36 -10.09 -3.11 -5.02
C ASN A 36 -9.97 -2.24 -6.28
N ASP A 37 -9.76 -0.93 -6.09
CA ASP A 37 -9.59 0.06 -7.15
C ASP A 37 -8.83 1.27 -6.57
N THR A 38 -8.56 2.30 -7.37
CA THR A 38 -7.81 3.50 -6.93
C THR A 38 -8.41 4.19 -5.71
N THR A 39 -9.73 4.13 -5.50
CA THR A 39 -10.41 4.70 -4.32
C THR A 39 -10.93 3.67 -3.35
N GLY A 40 -10.84 2.38 -3.67
CA GLY A 40 -11.45 1.29 -2.91
C GLY A 40 -10.46 0.65 -1.94
N VAL A 41 -9.88 1.44 -1.02
CA VAL A 41 -8.89 0.96 -0.05
C VAL A 41 -9.53 0.75 1.32
N TRP A 42 -9.43 -0.48 1.82
CA TRP A 42 -10.00 -0.96 3.07
C TRP A 42 -8.90 -1.55 3.94
N VAL A 43 -9.10 -1.51 5.25
CA VAL A 43 -8.21 -2.14 6.22
C VAL A 43 -8.99 -2.99 7.20
N GLU A 44 -8.37 -4.07 7.66
CA GLU A 44 -8.84 -4.80 8.82
C GLU A 44 -8.13 -4.26 10.07
N ARG A 45 -8.92 -3.85 11.07
CA ARG A 45 -8.42 -3.47 12.39
C ARG A 45 -9.14 -4.27 13.45
N ARG A 46 -8.38 -5.06 14.23
CA ARG A 46 -8.92 -5.86 15.34
C ARG A 46 -10.12 -6.75 14.94
N GLY A 47 -10.10 -7.31 13.73
CA GLY A 47 -11.19 -8.16 13.22
C GLY A 47 -12.35 -7.41 12.55
N LEU A 48 -12.26 -6.09 12.40
CA LEU A 48 -13.30 -5.26 11.78
C LEU A 48 -12.77 -4.63 10.48
N LEU A 49 -13.59 -4.70 9.44
CA LEU A 49 -13.32 -4.06 8.16
C LEU A 49 -13.68 -2.58 8.23
N GLU A 50 -12.74 -1.69 7.88
CA GLU A 50 -12.91 -0.24 7.87
C GLU A 50 -12.49 0.33 6.52
N GLU A 51 -13.31 1.25 5.98
CA GLU A 51 -12.97 2.01 4.77
C GLU A 51 -11.95 3.09 5.14
N THR A 52 -10.94 3.27 4.29
CA THR A 52 -9.92 4.30 4.51
C THR A 52 -10.13 5.51 3.61
N GLU A 53 -9.59 6.66 4.00
CA GLU A 53 -9.54 7.85 3.14
C GLU A 53 -8.38 7.79 2.12
N VAL A 54 -7.60 6.71 2.12
CA VAL A 54 -6.46 6.52 1.22
C VAL A 54 -6.98 6.25 -0.19
N SER A 55 -6.42 6.99 -1.15
CA SER A 55 -6.69 6.78 -2.57
C SER A 55 -5.43 6.95 -3.40
N PHE A 56 -5.39 6.25 -4.52
CA PHE A 56 -4.38 6.39 -5.55
C PHE A 56 -4.82 7.43 -6.56
N SER A 57 -3.87 8.24 -7.05
CA SER A 57 -4.13 9.28 -8.05
C SER A 57 -4.60 8.71 -9.38
N ASP A 58 -4.05 7.57 -9.80
CA ASP A 58 -4.45 6.83 -10.98
C ASP A 58 -4.10 5.33 -10.87
N GLU A 59 -4.62 4.54 -11.81
CA GLU A 59 -4.36 3.10 -11.88
C GLU A 59 -2.87 2.80 -12.12
N ALA A 60 -2.13 3.71 -12.74
CA ALA A 60 -0.70 3.55 -12.95
C ALA A 60 0.09 3.69 -11.64
N ALA A 61 -0.34 4.55 -10.72
CA ALA A 61 0.20 4.70 -9.39
C ALA A 61 -0.03 3.43 -8.56
N LEU A 62 -1.25 2.90 -8.59
CA LEU A 62 -1.58 1.61 -7.98
C LEU A 62 -0.68 0.49 -8.52
N ARG A 63 -0.57 0.36 -9.85
CA ARG A 63 0.32 -0.65 -10.48
C ARG A 63 1.78 -0.51 -10.06
N ARG A 64 2.32 0.71 -10.01
CA ARG A 64 3.71 0.94 -9.55
C ARG A 64 3.95 0.43 -8.13
N VAL A 65 2.97 0.59 -7.25
CA VAL A 65 3.04 0.10 -5.86
C VAL A 65 2.98 -1.42 -5.83
N ILE A 66 2.04 -2.04 -6.56
CA ILE A 66 1.93 -3.51 -6.68
C ILE A 66 3.25 -4.10 -7.20
N ASP A 67 3.79 -3.57 -8.30
CA ASP A 67 5.04 -4.02 -8.90
C ASP A 67 6.21 -3.94 -7.91
N ARG A 68 6.25 -2.89 -7.08
CA ARG A 68 7.29 -2.69 -6.08
C ARG A 68 7.20 -3.72 -4.95
N ILE A 69 6.00 -3.98 -4.42
CA ILE A 69 5.75 -5.02 -3.40
C ILE A 69 6.20 -6.39 -3.93
N VAL A 70 5.72 -6.74 -5.12
CA VAL A 70 5.99 -8.01 -5.79
C VAL A 70 7.47 -8.19 -6.08
N SER A 71 8.14 -7.14 -6.58
CA SER A 71 9.57 -7.14 -6.88
C SER A 71 10.44 -7.31 -5.63
N ALA A 72 10.07 -6.70 -4.50
CA ALA A 72 10.78 -6.84 -3.23
C ALA A 72 10.79 -8.29 -2.71
N ILE A 73 9.80 -9.07 -3.11
CA ILE A 73 9.60 -10.46 -2.69
C ILE A 73 10.25 -11.45 -3.68
N GLY A 74 10.83 -10.94 -4.77
CA GLY A 74 11.52 -11.72 -5.78
C GLY A 74 10.58 -12.58 -6.63
N ARG A 75 9.28 -12.27 -6.66
CA ARG A 75 8.30 -12.92 -7.54
C ARG A 75 7.92 -11.99 -8.68
N ARG A 76 7.43 -12.55 -9.80
CA ARG A 76 6.77 -11.79 -10.87
C ARG A 76 5.28 -12.04 -10.76
N VAL A 77 4.49 -10.97 -10.63
CA VAL A 77 3.07 -10.96 -11.00
C VAL A 77 3.07 -10.59 -12.48
N ASP A 78 2.50 -11.46 -13.30
CA ASP A 78 2.20 -11.14 -14.69
C ASP A 78 0.69 -11.35 -14.91
N GLU A 79 0.16 -10.83 -16.02
CA GLU A 79 -1.27 -10.96 -16.37
C GLU A 79 -1.73 -12.43 -16.47
N SER A 80 -0.81 -13.39 -16.53
CA SER A 80 -1.06 -14.83 -16.52
C SER A 80 -1.12 -15.45 -15.11
N SER A 81 -0.73 -14.76 -14.06
CA SER A 81 -0.83 -15.18 -12.65
C SER A 81 -1.28 -14.02 -11.75
N PRO A 82 -2.59 -13.75 -11.67
CA PRO A 82 -3.14 -12.54 -11.04
C PRO A 82 -3.12 -12.56 -9.51
N MET A 83 -2.75 -13.68 -8.88
CA MET A 83 -2.63 -13.78 -7.42
C MET A 83 -1.19 -14.07 -7.02
N VAL A 84 -0.63 -13.23 -6.16
CA VAL A 84 0.65 -13.44 -5.50
C VAL A 84 0.47 -13.27 -4.00
N ASP A 85 0.77 -14.35 -3.26
CA ASP A 85 0.94 -14.31 -1.82
C ASP A 85 2.35 -13.79 -1.53
N ALA A 86 2.38 -12.64 -0.87
CA ALA A 86 3.53 -11.79 -0.68
C ALA A 86 3.75 -11.63 0.84
N ARG A 87 5.00 -11.49 1.27
CA ARG A 87 5.30 -11.10 2.64
C ARG A 87 6.25 -9.93 2.60
N LEU A 88 5.80 -8.79 3.09
CA LEU A 88 6.56 -7.55 3.08
C LEU A 88 7.79 -7.67 4.01
N PRO A 89 8.82 -6.81 3.83
CA PRO A 89 10.04 -6.87 4.64
C PRO A 89 9.80 -6.70 6.15
N ASP A 90 8.69 -6.06 6.54
CA ASP A 90 8.22 -5.90 7.91
C ASP A 90 7.51 -7.15 8.49
N GLY A 91 7.24 -8.16 7.65
CA GLY A 91 6.61 -9.42 8.03
C GLY A 91 5.09 -9.48 7.81
N SER A 92 4.45 -8.38 7.40
CA SER A 92 3.04 -8.32 7.03
C SER A 92 2.75 -9.13 5.75
N ARG A 93 1.49 -9.57 5.58
CA ARG A 93 1.01 -10.39 4.45
C ARG A 93 -0.04 -9.64 3.66
#